data_AF-A0A2U1QCM4-F1
#
_entry.id   AF-A0A2U1QCM4-F1
#
_cell.length_a   1.000
_cell.length_b   1.000
_cell.length_c   1.000
_cell.angle_alpha   90.00
_cell.angle_beta   90.00
_cell.angle_gamma   90.00
#
_symmetry.space_group_name_H-M   'P 1'
#
loop_
_entity.id
_entity.type
_entity.pdbx_description
1 polymer ?
#
loop_
_entity_poly.entity_id
_entity_poly.type
_entity_poly.pdbx_seq_one_letter_code
_entity_poly.pdbx_strand_id
1 'polypeptide(L)'
;MGRSSVPKNKSDYTTKIMAADAISLMDHLGWNKAHVFGHSMGGMIACKLAATYPNRVLSLALLNVTGGGYECFPKIDGLTLSIAMRFLRAKTPEQRAAVDLDTHYSQEYLEEYVGLKTRRDILYQDYVKGISASGMQSNHGFDGQINACWTHKVSKTELQVIHEEGFLISIIHGRHDVIAQMSHAQRLAEKLYPLARMVELPGGHLVSHERTKEVNEALLDLIRASETKTSPYDWTNLSPNSSSCWTTSWSSSSRSNSETESSNPATNDGNAGKLRLIMLYVFGLFVVAFEYIKRGLIRLNPIRVGPTLT
;
A
#
# COMPACT_ATOMS: atom_id res chain seq x y z
N MET A 1 13.57 5.96 8.78
CA MET A 1 14.06 4.78 8.04
C MET A 1 15.51 4.97 7.68
N GLY A 2 16.24 3.89 7.38
CA GLY A 2 17.66 3.99 7.03
C GLY A 2 18.44 4.69 8.15
N ARG A 3 19.09 5.81 7.82
CA ARG A 3 19.88 6.62 8.76
C ARG A 3 19.13 7.84 9.33
N SER A 4 17.87 8.04 8.96
CA SER A 4 17.05 9.11 9.54
C SER A 4 16.73 8.83 11.01
N SER A 5 16.33 9.87 11.74
CA SER A 5 15.88 9.77 13.11
C SER A 5 14.74 8.75 13.29
N VAL A 6 14.64 8.24 14.52
CA VAL A 6 13.59 7.30 14.93
C VAL A 6 12.82 7.93 16.09
N PRO A 7 11.74 8.69 15.82
CA PRO A 7 10.86 9.18 16.87
C PRO A 7 10.37 8.05 17.78
N LYS A 8 10.25 8.34 19.08
CA LYS A 8 9.84 7.35 20.08
C LYS A 8 8.32 7.21 20.16
N ASN A 9 7.57 8.29 19.94
CA ASN A 9 6.12 8.28 20.06
C ASN A 9 5.48 7.88 18.74
N LYS A 10 4.49 6.99 18.81
CA LYS A 10 3.73 6.50 17.66
C LYS A 10 2.98 7.62 16.92
N SER A 11 2.55 8.66 17.64
CA SER A 11 1.87 9.85 17.09
C SER A 11 2.75 10.66 16.15
N ASP A 12 4.07 10.55 16.30
CA ASP A 12 5.05 11.29 15.48
C ASP A 12 5.21 10.63 14.10
N TYR A 13 4.56 9.50 13.87
CA TYR A 13 4.49 8.82 12.58
C TYR A 13 3.10 8.95 11.99
N THR A 14 2.97 9.88 11.04
CA THR A 14 1.83 9.94 10.13
C THR A 14 2.33 10.19 8.73
N THR A 15 1.57 9.74 7.72
CA THR A 15 1.89 10.03 6.32
C THR A 15 1.92 11.52 6.01
N LYS A 16 1.18 12.34 6.78
CA LYS A 16 1.24 13.81 6.70
C LYS A 16 2.55 14.38 7.24
N ILE A 17 3.03 13.91 8.40
CA ILE A 17 4.32 14.32 8.97
C ILE A 17 5.46 13.93 8.02
N MET A 18 5.47 12.69 7.55
CA MET A 18 6.51 12.21 6.62
C MET A 18 6.48 12.95 5.26
N ALA A 19 5.31 13.45 4.82
CA ALA A 19 5.23 14.32 3.66
C ALA A 19 5.84 15.70 3.91
N ALA A 20 5.65 16.26 5.10
CA ALA A 20 6.29 17.51 5.51
C ALA A 20 7.82 17.37 5.66
N ASP A 21 8.30 16.21 6.11
CA ASP A 21 9.74 15.89 6.13
C ASP A 21 10.33 15.91 4.72
N ALA A 22 9.62 15.33 3.73
CA ALA A 22 10.04 15.35 2.33
C ALA A 22 10.09 16.78 1.75
N ILE A 23 9.10 17.62 2.06
CA ILE A 23 9.11 19.04 1.67
C ILE A 23 10.28 19.79 2.33
N SER A 24 10.52 19.54 3.62
CA SER A 24 11.64 20.18 4.34
C SER A 24 12.99 19.80 3.72
N LEU A 25 13.13 18.55 3.24
CA LEU A 25 14.30 18.13 2.49
C LEU A 25 14.39 18.81 1.12
N MET A 26 13.28 18.95 0.39
CA MET A 26 13.25 19.69 -0.87
C MET A 26 13.68 21.15 -0.67
N ASP A 27 13.21 21.81 0.38
CA ASP A 27 13.59 23.19 0.71
C ASP A 27 15.09 23.28 1.04
N HIS A 28 15.61 22.34 1.83
CA HIS A 28 17.03 22.27 2.15
C HIS A 28 17.92 22.09 0.90
N LEU A 29 17.45 21.31 -0.09
CA LEU A 29 18.16 21.09 -1.35
C LEU A 29 17.91 22.20 -2.39
N GLY A 30 17.02 23.15 -2.11
CA GLY A 30 16.64 24.22 -3.05
C GLY A 30 15.72 23.75 -4.20
N TRP A 31 14.99 22.65 -4.03
CA TRP A 31 14.08 22.12 -5.05
C TRP A 31 12.67 22.73 -4.94
N ASN A 32 12.36 23.65 -5.85
CA ASN A 32 11.06 24.33 -5.85
C ASN A 32 9.88 23.42 -6.22
N LYS A 33 10.03 22.55 -7.23
CA LYS A 33 9.04 21.53 -7.59
C LYS A 33 9.75 20.23 -7.98
N ALA A 34 9.07 19.10 -7.88
CA ALA A 34 9.63 17.80 -8.28
C ALA A 34 8.57 16.88 -8.90
N HIS A 35 9.01 15.97 -9.76
CA HIS A 35 8.25 14.75 -10.05
C HIS A 35 8.36 13.84 -8.82
N VAL A 36 7.23 13.47 -8.23
CA VAL A 36 7.20 12.74 -6.97
C VAL A 36 6.81 11.29 -7.25
N PHE A 37 7.64 10.38 -6.77
CA PHE A 37 7.42 8.94 -6.85
C PHE A 37 7.38 8.35 -5.44
N GLY A 38 6.44 7.44 -5.20
CA GLY A 38 6.34 6.72 -3.95
C GLY A 38 5.86 5.28 -4.13
N HIS A 39 6.54 4.34 -3.47
CA HIS A 39 6.17 2.93 -3.43
C HIS A 39 5.57 2.57 -2.06
N SER A 40 4.42 1.88 -2.05
CA SER A 40 3.75 1.40 -0.84
C SER A 40 3.46 2.54 0.15
N MET A 41 4.01 2.50 1.37
CA MET A 41 3.94 3.63 2.32
C MET A 41 4.49 4.93 1.73
N GLY A 42 5.52 4.87 0.88
CA GLY A 42 6.02 6.02 0.13
C GLY A 42 4.97 6.61 -0.81
N GLY A 43 4.13 5.78 -1.44
CA GLY A 43 3.00 6.22 -2.24
C GLY A 43 1.94 6.94 -1.39
N MET A 44 1.67 6.42 -0.19
CA MET A 44 0.76 7.08 0.77
C MET A 44 1.29 8.44 1.24
N ILE A 45 2.61 8.54 1.47
CA ILE A 45 3.30 9.79 1.78
C ILE A 45 3.19 10.75 0.59
N ALA A 46 3.42 10.26 -0.63
CA ALA A 46 3.32 11.05 -1.86
C ALA A 46 1.90 11.59 -2.09
N CYS A 47 0.84 10.80 -1.81
CA CYS A 47 -0.54 11.29 -1.82
C CYS A 47 -0.74 12.46 -0.83
N LYS A 48 -0.17 12.37 0.38
CA LYS A 48 -0.26 13.47 1.37
C LYS A 48 0.55 14.70 0.97
N LEU A 49 1.72 14.50 0.38
CA LEU A 49 2.54 15.58 -0.17
C LEU A 49 1.75 16.31 -1.26
N ALA A 50 1.20 15.57 -2.22
CA ALA A 50 0.42 16.10 -3.33
C ALA A 50 -0.85 16.85 -2.87
N ALA A 51 -1.53 16.38 -1.83
CA ALA A 51 -2.72 17.06 -1.31
C ALA A 51 -2.41 18.26 -0.40
N THR A 52 -1.26 18.27 0.29
CA THR A 52 -0.92 19.34 1.25
C THR A 52 -0.08 20.44 0.59
N TYR A 53 0.73 20.08 -0.40
CA TYR A 53 1.66 20.95 -1.11
C TYR A 53 1.53 20.75 -2.63
N PRO A 54 0.31 20.88 -3.22
CA PRO A 54 0.06 20.55 -4.63
C PRO A 54 0.98 21.33 -5.59
N ASN A 55 1.19 22.61 -5.30
CA ASN A 55 2.09 23.49 -6.06
C ASN A 55 3.56 23.03 -6.12
N ARG A 56 3.97 22.06 -5.30
CA ARG A 56 5.34 21.50 -5.25
C ARG A 56 5.50 20.26 -6.13
N VAL A 57 4.44 19.77 -6.76
CA VAL A 57 4.42 18.53 -7.55
C VAL A 57 4.31 18.84 -9.04
N LEU A 58 5.18 18.23 -9.86
CA LEU A 58 5.13 18.30 -11.32
C LEU A 58 4.31 17.15 -11.92
N SER A 59 4.48 15.94 -11.36
CA SER A 59 3.67 14.75 -11.63
C SER A 59 3.83 13.76 -10.48
N LEU A 60 2.92 12.80 -10.38
CA LEU A 60 2.85 11.86 -9.27
C LEU A 60 2.85 10.41 -9.75
N ALA A 61 3.81 9.61 -9.29
CA ALA A 61 3.82 8.17 -9.52
C ALA A 61 3.60 7.41 -8.21
N LEU A 62 2.57 6.56 -8.21
CA LEU A 62 2.14 5.79 -7.05
C LEU A 62 2.28 4.30 -7.34
N LEU A 63 3.18 3.62 -6.63
CA LEU A 63 3.44 2.20 -6.84
C LEU A 63 2.90 1.36 -5.70
N ASN A 64 2.20 0.27 -6.04
CA ASN A 64 1.74 -0.74 -5.07
C ASN A 64 1.05 -0.10 -3.84
N VAL A 65 0.10 0.81 -4.09
CA VAL A 65 -0.51 1.70 -3.09
C VAL A 65 -2.02 1.43 -2.95
N THR A 66 -2.62 1.90 -1.86
CA THR A 66 -4.08 1.94 -1.68
C THR A 66 -4.54 3.37 -1.33
N GLY A 67 -5.84 3.67 -1.50
CA GLY A 67 -6.41 4.99 -1.14
C GLY A 67 -6.54 5.22 0.36
N GLY A 68 -6.20 4.22 1.18
CA GLY A 68 -6.22 4.26 2.62
C GLY A 68 -7.58 3.92 3.27
N GLY A 69 -7.67 4.13 4.57
CA GLY A 69 -8.83 3.74 5.37
C GLY A 69 -8.92 2.22 5.53
N TYR A 70 -10.10 1.64 5.30
CA TYR A 70 -10.26 0.18 5.41
C TYR A 70 -9.45 -0.59 4.36
N GLU A 71 -9.06 0.07 3.26
CA GLU A 71 -8.25 -0.51 2.18
C GLU A 71 -6.80 -0.80 2.61
N CYS A 72 -6.35 -0.27 3.75
CA CYS A 72 -5.05 -0.60 4.36
C CYS A 72 -5.06 -1.92 5.12
N PHE A 73 -6.23 -2.52 5.38
CA PHE A 73 -6.29 -3.84 5.98
C PHE A 73 -5.99 -4.89 4.91
N PRO A 74 -5.05 -5.81 5.19
CA PRO A 74 -4.74 -6.88 4.25
C PRO A 74 -5.92 -7.83 4.11
N LYS A 75 -5.92 -8.63 3.04
CA LYS A 75 -6.94 -9.65 2.83
C LYS A 75 -6.91 -10.65 3.99
N ILE A 76 -8.07 -11.03 4.52
CA ILE A 76 -8.13 -12.11 5.50
C ILE A 76 -8.25 -13.43 4.75
N ASP A 77 -7.11 -14.00 4.36
CA ASP A 77 -7.02 -15.34 3.80
C ASP A 77 -5.85 -16.13 4.42
N GLY A 78 -5.80 -17.44 4.13
CA GLY A 78 -4.80 -18.33 4.72
C GLY A 78 -3.36 -17.93 4.42
N LEU A 79 -3.10 -17.41 3.21
CA LEU A 79 -1.78 -16.92 2.81
C LEU A 79 -1.37 -15.70 3.63
N THR A 80 -2.23 -14.68 3.70
CA THR A 80 -1.94 -13.46 4.44
C THR A 80 -1.77 -13.75 5.94
N LEU A 81 -2.61 -14.62 6.51
CA LEU A 81 -2.49 -15.05 7.90
C LEU A 81 -1.17 -15.79 8.15
N SER A 82 -0.77 -16.68 7.23
CA SER A 82 0.52 -17.37 7.28
C SER A 82 1.70 -16.39 7.25
N ILE A 83 1.68 -15.41 6.34
CA ILE A 83 2.70 -14.35 6.27
C ILE A 83 2.76 -13.57 7.59
N ALA A 84 1.62 -13.12 8.12
CA ALA A 84 1.56 -12.36 9.36
C ALA A 84 2.11 -13.17 10.56
N MET A 85 1.77 -14.46 10.67
CA MET A 85 2.28 -15.35 11.72
C MET A 85 3.79 -15.55 11.60
N ARG A 86 4.30 -15.80 10.40
CA ARG A 86 5.75 -15.98 10.17
C ARG A 86 6.52 -14.69 10.47
N PHE A 87 5.97 -13.54 10.08
CA PHE A 87 6.55 -12.23 10.37
C PHE A 87 6.65 -11.96 11.87
N LEU A 88 5.59 -12.26 12.64
CA LEU A 88 5.59 -12.11 14.10
C LEU A 88 6.64 -13.00 14.79
N ARG A 89 6.84 -14.21 14.25
CA ARG A 89 7.77 -15.22 14.79
C ARG A 89 9.21 -15.03 14.33
N ALA A 90 9.47 -14.28 13.26
CA ALA A 90 10.82 -14.04 12.76
C ALA A 90 11.64 -13.24 13.79
N LYS A 91 12.70 -13.86 14.31
CA LYS A 91 13.65 -13.24 15.27
C LYS A 91 15.08 -13.14 14.75
N THR A 92 15.38 -13.83 13.65
CA THR A 92 16.70 -13.81 13.03
C THR A 92 16.65 -13.19 11.63
N PRO A 93 17.78 -12.69 11.09
CA PRO A 93 17.87 -12.23 9.71
C PRO A 93 17.36 -13.25 8.69
N GLU A 94 17.67 -14.53 8.89
CA GLU A 94 17.29 -15.66 8.03
C GLU A 94 15.78 -15.85 7.97
N GLN A 95 15.13 -15.85 9.15
CA GLN A 95 13.68 -15.98 9.24
C GLN A 95 12.99 -14.76 8.63
N ARG A 96 13.55 -13.56 8.87
CA ARG A 96 12.99 -12.32 8.35
C ARG A 96 13.11 -12.25 6.83
N ALA A 97 14.27 -12.58 6.28
CA ALA A 97 14.52 -12.63 4.84
C ALA A 97 13.52 -13.57 4.13
N ALA A 98 13.31 -14.78 4.66
CA ALA A 98 12.38 -15.73 4.06
C ALA A 98 10.94 -15.16 3.94
N VAL A 99 10.45 -14.52 5.00
CA VAL A 99 9.10 -13.93 4.99
C VAL A 99 9.03 -12.69 4.11
N ASP A 100 10.06 -11.85 4.16
CA ASP A 100 10.13 -10.64 3.34
C ASP A 100 10.14 -10.99 1.85
N LEU A 101 10.84 -12.04 1.40
CA LEU A 101 10.83 -12.44 -0.01
C LEU A 101 9.43 -12.84 -0.49
N ASP A 102 8.73 -13.69 0.27
CA ASP A 102 7.36 -14.12 -0.05
C ASP A 102 6.34 -12.98 -0.01
N THR A 103 6.68 -11.90 0.71
CA THR A 103 5.84 -10.70 0.84
C THR A 103 6.13 -9.70 -0.27
N HIS A 104 7.40 -9.60 -0.68
CA HIS A 104 7.87 -8.62 -1.66
C HIS A 104 7.68 -9.07 -3.10
N TYR A 105 7.88 -10.35 -3.41
CA TYR A 105 8.02 -10.82 -4.78
C TYR A 105 6.98 -11.87 -5.16
N SER A 106 6.66 -11.95 -6.44
CA SER A 106 5.89 -13.06 -6.98
C SER A 106 6.66 -14.38 -6.92
N GLN A 107 5.93 -15.50 -6.79
CA GLN A 107 6.54 -16.84 -6.77
C GLN A 107 7.33 -17.13 -8.06
N GLU A 108 6.74 -16.78 -9.22
CA GLU A 108 7.38 -16.90 -10.53
C GLU A 108 8.74 -16.20 -10.57
N TYR A 109 8.80 -14.96 -10.09
CA TYR A 109 10.05 -14.20 -10.05
C TYR A 109 11.10 -14.81 -9.13
N LEU A 110 10.69 -15.39 -8.01
CA LEU A 110 11.60 -16.01 -7.06
C LEU A 110 12.14 -17.37 -7.54
N GLU A 111 11.36 -18.11 -8.33
CA GLU A 111 11.71 -19.46 -8.83
C GLU A 111 12.57 -19.44 -10.10
N GLU A 112 12.60 -18.30 -10.81
CA GLU A 112 13.45 -18.14 -12.00
C GLU A 112 14.93 -18.37 -11.67
N TYR A 113 15.64 -19.08 -12.55
CA TYR A 113 17.08 -19.29 -12.44
C TYR A 113 17.86 -18.10 -13.02
N VAL A 114 18.81 -17.60 -12.23
CA VAL A 114 19.80 -16.61 -12.66
C VAL A 114 21.17 -17.27 -12.60
N GLY A 115 21.63 -17.77 -13.75
CA GLY A 115 22.79 -18.65 -13.83
C GLY A 115 22.50 -20.01 -13.18
N LEU A 116 23.25 -20.36 -12.13
CA LEU A 116 23.15 -21.68 -11.47
C LEU A 116 22.26 -21.69 -10.22
N LYS A 117 21.71 -20.54 -9.82
CA LYS A 117 20.90 -20.39 -8.59
C LYS A 117 19.53 -19.84 -8.93
N THR A 118 18.54 -20.16 -8.11
CA THR A 118 17.25 -19.46 -8.19
C THR A 118 17.42 -18.02 -7.73
N ARG A 119 16.58 -17.11 -8.23
CA ARG A 119 16.58 -15.73 -7.78
C ARG A 119 16.28 -15.63 -6.29
N ARG A 120 15.44 -16.52 -5.74
CA ARG A 120 15.22 -16.69 -4.30
C ARG A 120 16.52 -16.89 -3.55
N ASP A 121 17.38 -17.81 -3.99
CA ASP A 121 18.64 -18.10 -3.29
C ASP A 121 19.55 -16.87 -3.26
N ILE A 122 19.62 -16.13 -4.37
CA ILE A 122 20.42 -14.91 -4.48
C ILE A 122 19.88 -13.82 -3.54
N LEU A 123 18.59 -13.48 -3.69
CA LEU A 123 17.95 -12.44 -2.89
C LEU A 123 17.92 -12.79 -1.40
N TYR A 124 17.78 -14.07 -1.05
CA TYR A 124 17.80 -14.51 0.34
C TYR A 124 19.13 -14.19 0.99
N GLN A 125 20.25 -14.48 0.32
CA GLN A 125 21.58 -14.15 0.84
C GLN A 125 21.78 -12.63 0.95
N ASP A 126 21.29 -11.86 -0.03
CA ASP A 126 21.39 -10.40 0.00
C ASP A 126 20.56 -9.79 1.15
N TYR A 127 19.34 -10.28 1.38
CA TYR A 127 18.50 -9.85 2.49
C TYR A 127 19.12 -10.21 3.84
N VAL A 128 19.60 -11.45 4.02
CA VAL A 128 20.27 -11.88 5.25
C VAL A 128 21.49 -11.00 5.53
N LYS A 129 22.32 -10.76 4.51
CA LYS A 129 23.50 -9.88 4.61
C LYS A 129 23.10 -8.45 4.98
N GLY A 130 22.09 -7.89 4.32
CA GLY A 130 21.60 -6.54 4.56
C GLY A 130 21.08 -6.36 5.99
N ILE A 131 20.18 -7.26 6.43
CA ILE A 131 19.60 -7.23 7.78
C ILE A 131 20.68 -7.46 8.84
N SER A 132 21.64 -8.35 8.58
CA SER A 132 22.76 -8.60 9.51
C SER A 132 23.66 -7.38 9.67
N ALA A 133 23.88 -6.62 8.59
CA ALA A 133 24.71 -5.43 8.60
C ALA A 133 24.01 -4.21 9.22
N SER A 134 22.72 -4.00 8.92
CA SER A 134 21.96 -2.85 9.45
C SER A 134 21.35 -3.09 10.82
N GLY A 135 21.25 -4.35 11.23
CA GLY A 135 20.37 -4.78 12.30
C GLY A 135 18.90 -4.76 11.88
N MET A 136 18.06 -5.37 12.73
CA MET A 136 16.61 -5.28 12.61
C MET A 136 16.13 -3.86 12.87
N GLN A 137 15.08 -3.45 12.17
CA GLN A 137 14.43 -2.17 12.43
C GLN A 137 14.00 -2.06 13.90
N SER A 138 14.23 -0.90 14.51
CA SER A 138 13.79 -0.63 15.88
C SER A 138 12.27 -0.82 16.04
N ASN A 139 11.82 -1.29 17.21
CA ASN A 139 10.39 -1.44 17.49
C ASN A 139 9.62 -0.11 17.35
N HIS A 140 10.18 1.01 17.81
CA HIS A 140 9.54 2.33 17.66
C HIS A 140 9.32 2.71 16.20
N GLY A 141 10.34 2.56 15.35
CA GLY A 141 10.23 2.83 13.93
C GLY A 141 9.26 1.89 13.22
N PHE A 142 9.27 0.60 13.58
CA PHE A 142 8.37 -0.38 12.99
C PHE A 142 6.91 -0.11 13.37
N ASP A 143 6.60 -0.02 14.67
CA ASP A 143 5.25 0.24 15.18
C ASP A 143 4.71 1.59 14.69
N GLY A 144 5.59 2.61 14.60
CA GLY A 144 5.27 3.92 14.08
C GLY A 144 4.85 3.89 12.60
N GLN A 145 5.55 3.14 11.76
CA GLN A 145 5.21 3.06 10.34
C GLN A 145 3.98 2.22 10.07
N ILE A 146 3.80 1.11 10.78
CA ILE A 146 2.56 0.34 10.72
C ILE A 146 1.38 1.23 11.11
N ASN A 147 1.53 2.08 12.14
CA ASN A 147 0.53 3.08 12.46
C ASN A 147 0.26 4.05 11.32
N ALA A 148 1.31 4.61 10.73
CA ALA A 148 1.19 5.58 9.65
C ALA A 148 0.45 4.99 8.45
N CYS A 149 0.72 3.73 8.10
CA CYS A 149 -0.01 2.99 7.08
C CYS A 149 -1.48 2.78 7.47
N TRP A 150 -1.76 2.22 8.65
CA TRP A 150 -3.14 1.90 9.08
C TRP A 150 -4.03 3.13 9.30
N THR A 151 -3.42 4.27 9.63
CA THR A 151 -4.14 5.53 9.83
C THR A 151 -4.15 6.41 8.59
N HIS A 152 -3.47 5.99 7.51
CA HIS A 152 -3.51 6.70 6.24
C HIS A 152 -4.91 6.65 5.64
N LYS A 153 -5.34 7.78 5.06
CA LYS A 153 -6.53 7.92 4.23
C LYS A 153 -6.34 9.12 3.34
N VAL A 154 -6.76 9.03 2.09
CA VAL A 154 -6.94 10.22 1.24
C VAL A 154 -8.39 10.67 1.38
N SER A 155 -8.61 11.87 1.94
CA SER A 155 -9.97 12.41 2.10
C SER A 155 -10.54 12.92 0.78
N LYS A 156 -11.86 13.15 0.73
CA LYS A 156 -12.51 13.78 -0.44
C LYS A 156 -11.95 15.17 -0.73
N THR A 157 -11.66 15.95 0.32
CA THR A 157 -11.06 17.29 0.18
C THR A 157 -9.64 17.22 -0.35
N GLU A 158 -8.85 16.23 0.07
CA GLU A 158 -7.49 16.01 -0.45
C GLU A 158 -7.52 15.57 -1.92
N LEU A 159 -8.47 14.71 -2.31
CA LEU A 159 -8.69 14.36 -3.72
C LEU A 159 -9.09 15.59 -4.55
N GLN A 160 -9.96 16.45 -4.02
CA GLN A 160 -10.36 17.68 -4.71
C GLN A 160 -9.17 18.62 -4.95
N VAL A 161 -8.30 18.81 -3.95
CA VAL A 161 -7.08 19.62 -4.11
C VAL A 161 -6.18 19.04 -5.20
N ILE A 162 -6.00 17.72 -5.24
CA ILE A 162 -5.22 17.05 -6.30
C ILE A 162 -5.88 17.28 -7.67
N HIS A 163 -7.21 17.19 -7.75
CA HIS A 163 -7.98 17.45 -8.98
C HIS A 163 -7.82 18.88 -9.50
N GLU A 164 -7.90 19.86 -8.59
CA GLU A 164 -7.80 21.29 -8.93
C GLU A 164 -6.41 21.67 -9.44
N GLU A 165 -5.34 21.05 -8.92
CA GLU A 165 -3.97 21.30 -9.40
C GLU A 165 -3.71 20.67 -10.79
N GLY A 166 -4.30 19.51 -11.07
CA GLY A 166 -4.36 18.94 -12.41
C GLY A 166 -3.07 18.31 -12.95
N PHE A 167 -2.07 18.02 -12.11
CA PHE A 167 -0.87 17.28 -12.54
C PHE A 167 -1.21 15.82 -12.88
N LEU A 168 -0.45 15.24 -13.81
CA LEU A 168 -0.65 13.87 -14.27
C LEU A 168 -0.18 12.85 -13.21
N ILE A 169 -0.87 11.72 -13.17
CA ILE A 169 -0.65 10.65 -12.19
C ILE A 169 -0.47 9.29 -12.89
N SER A 170 0.57 8.54 -12.54
CA SER A 170 0.70 7.10 -12.87
C SER A 170 0.45 6.26 -11.62
N ILE A 171 -0.47 5.30 -11.71
CA ILE A 171 -0.63 4.26 -10.69
C ILE A 171 -0.10 2.96 -11.28
N ILE A 172 1.03 2.50 -10.77
CA ILE A 172 1.75 1.32 -11.29
C ILE A 172 1.67 0.21 -10.26
N HIS A 173 1.10 -0.95 -10.60
CA HIS A 173 0.76 -1.96 -9.59
C HIS A 173 1.03 -3.38 -10.05
N GLY A 174 1.54 -4.22 -9.15
CA GLY A 174 1.78 -5.65 -9.41
C GLY A 174 0.51 -6.47 -9.22
N ARG A 175 0.11 -7.26 -10.23
CA ARG A 175 -1.12 -8.09 -10.19
C ARG A 175 -1.17 -9.11 -9.05
N HIS A 176 -0.03 -9.52 -8.54
CA HIS A 176 0.11 -10.54 -7.49
C HIS A 176 0.52 -9.94 -6.14
N ASP A 177 0.29 -8.64 -5.93
CA ASP A 177 0.59 -7.99 -4.66
C ASP A 177 -0.30 -8.53 -3.52
N VAL A 178 0.35 -9.16 -2.55
CA VAL A 178 -0.29 -9.77 -1.37
C VAL A 178 -0.48 -8.79 -0.20
N ILE A 179 0.13 -7.60 -0.27
CA ILE A 179 0.05 -6.56 0.75
C ILE A 179 -1.02 -5.54 0.38
N ALA A 180 -0.89 -4.94 -0.80
CA ALA A 180 -1.79 -3.92 -1.31
C ALA A 180 -2.59 -4.52 -2.47
N GLN A 181 -3.87 -4.80 -2.23
CA GLN A 181 -4.73 -5.43 -3.23
C GLN A 181 -4.88 -4.55 -4.47
N MET A 182 -4.75 -5.15 -5.65
CA MET A 182 -4.91 -4.47 -6.95
C MET A 182 -6.23 -3.68 -7.05
N SER A 183 -7.33 -4.25 -6.55
CA SER A 183 -8.66 -3.62 -6.57
C SER A 183 -8.69 -2.27 -5.84
N HIS A 184 -7.87 -2.07 -4.81
CA HIS A 184 -7.78 -0.80 -4.09
C HIS A 184 -7.03 0.25 -4.90
N ALA A 185 -6.00 -0.15 -5.65
CA ALA A 185 -5.29 0.74 -6.57
C ALA A 185 -6.18 1.15 -7.75
N GLN A 186 -6.95 0.22 -8.32
CA GLN A 186 -7.94 0.51 -9.36
C GLN A 186 -8.99 1.53 -8.88
N ARG A 187 -9.55 1.34 -7.67
CA ARG A 187 -10.48 2.31 -7.07
C ARG A 187 -9.85 3.68 -6.82
N LEU A 188 -8.58 3.72 -6.46
CA LEU A 188 -7.85 4.99 -6.32
C LEU A 188 -7.68 5.67 -7.69
N ALA A 189 -7.36 4.90 -8.73
CA ALA A 189 -7.26 5.39 -10.11
C ALA A 189 -8.59 6.00 -10.58
N GLU A 190 -9.71 5.31 -10.34
CA GLU A 190 -11.06 5.79 -10.65
C GLU A 190 -11.38 7.11 -9.93
N LYS A 191 -11.05 7.23 -8.64
CA LYS A 191 -11.25 8.47 -7.86
C LYS A 191 -10.40 9.64 -8.38
N LEU A 192 -9.29 9.35 -9.07
CA LEU A 192 -8.36 10.31 -9.64
C LEU A 192 -8.57 10.54 -11.14
N TYR A 193 -9.59 9.94 -11.76
CA TYR A 193 -9.94 10.20 -13.15
C TYR A 193 -10.33 11.68 -13.35
N PRO A 194 -9.82 12.39 -14.39
CA PRO A 194 -9.01 11.90 -15.51
C PRO A 194 -7.49 12.03 -15.32
N LEU A 195 -7.00 12.44 -14.15
CA LEU A 195 -5.57 12.66 -13.92
C LEU A 195 -4.73 11.38 -13.93
N ALA A 196 -5.35 10.24 -13.58
CA ALA A 196 -4.65 8.98 -13.40
C ALA A 196 -4.62 8.10 -14.65
N ARG A 197 -3.47 7.47 -14.88
CA ARG A 197 -3.27 6.31 -15.75
C ARG A 197 -2.95 5.09 -14.89
N MET A 198 -3.64 3.97 -15.14
CA MET A 198 -3.37 2.70 -14.47
C MET A 198 -2.39 1.85 -15.30
N VAL A 199 -1.33 1.36 -14.68
CA VAL A 199 -0.31 0.50 -15.30
C VAL A 199 -0.22 -0.79 -14.50
N GLU A 200 -0.86 -1.85 -15.01
CA GLU A 200 -0.89 -3.15 -14.35
C GLU A 200 0.21 -4.07 -14.90
N LEU A 201 1.09 -4.54 -14.02
CA LEU A 201 2.23 -5.37 -14.41
C LEU A 201 2.16 -6.76 -13.76
N PRO A 202 2.69 -7.81 -14.41
CA PRO A 202 2.93 -9.07 -13.72
C PRO A 202 4.00 -8.84 -12.66
N GLY A 203 3.68 -9.05 -11.39
CA GLY A 203 4.62 -8.91 -10.28
C GLY A 203 3.93 -8.83 -8.93
N GLY A 204 4.70 -8.94 -7.87
CA GLY A 204 4.26 -8.82 -6.48
C GLY A 204 4.30 -7.38 -5.97
N HIS A 205 4.64 -7.23 -4.69
CA HIS A 205 4.66 -5.92 -4.04
C HIS A 205 5.83 -5.05 -4.50
N LEU A 206 7.01 -5.59 -4.75
CA LEU A 206 8.17 -4.86 -5.30
C LEU A 206 8.19 -4.93 -6.84
N VAL A 207 7.10 -4.45 -7.47
CA VAL A 207 6.95 -4.51 -8.93
C VAL A 207 8.08 -3.78 -9.68
N SER A 208 8.66 -2.74 -9.08
CA SER A 208 9.82 -2.01 -9.62
C SER A 208 11.10 -2.86 -9.70
N HIS A 209 11.23 -3.87 -8.84
CA HIS A 209 12.33 -4.83 -8.92
C HIS A 209 12.05 -5.91 -9.95
N GLU A 210 10.79 -6.40 -10.01
CA GLU A 210 10.42 -7.49 -10.90
C GLU A 210 10.30 -7.07 -12.37
N ARG A 211 9.89 -5.83 -12.61
CA ARG A 211 9.60 -5.24 -13.93
C ARG A 211 10.27 -3.88 -14.07
N THR A 212 11.58 -3.85 -13.76
CA THR A 212 12.37 -2.61 -13.73
C THR A 212 12.29 -1.84 -15.03
N LYS A 213 12.32 -2.52 -16.18
CA LYS A 213 12.25 -1.87 -17.49
C LYS A 213 10.90 -1.17 -17.68
N GLU A 214 9.81 -1.89 -17.49
CA GLU A 214 8.44 -1.41 -17.70
C GLU A 214 8.07 -0.30 -16.70
N VAL A 215 8.50 -0.43 -15.44
CA VAL A 215 8.32 0.62 -14.44
C VAL A 215 9.10 1.88 -14.84
N ASN A 216 10.36 1.76 -15.23
CA ASN A 216 11.15 2.92 -15.67
C ASN A 216 10.57 3.58 -16.92
N GLU A 217 10.10 2.79 -17.89
CA GLU A 217 9.41 3.30 -19.07
C GLU A 217 8.15 4.09 -18.68
N ALA A 218 7.31 3.55 -17.80
CA ALA A 218 6.10 4.23 -17.32
C ALA A 218 6.40 5.53 -16.54
N LEU A 219 7.50 5.58 -15.77
CA LEU A 219 7.94 6.79 -15.07
C LEU A 219 8.45 7.85 -16.04
N LEU A 220 9.25 7.44 -17.03
CA LEU A 220 9.77 8.34 -18.06
C LEU A 220 8.65 8.88 -18.96
N ASP A 221 7.64 8.05 -19.28
CA ASP A 221 6.44 8.49 -19.99
C ASP A 221 5.66 9.55 -19.22
N LEU A 222 5.50 9.36 -17.90
CA LEU A 222 4.83 10.33 -17.04
C LEU A 222 5.58 11.67 -17.00
N ILE A 223 6.90 11.63 -16.87
CA ILE A 223 7.74 12.83 -16.88
C ILE A 223 7.59 13.56 -18.21
N ARG A 224 7.76 12.85 -19.34
CA ARG A 224 7.58 13.44 -20.68
C ARG A 224 6.21 14.06 -20.86
N ALA A 225 5.14 13.34 -20.48
CA ALA A 225 3.77 13.84 -20.62
C ALA A 225 3.51 15.09 -19.78
N SER A 226 4.09 15.17 -18.57
CA SER A 226 4.03 16.36 -17.72
C SER A 226 4.76 17.55 -18.37
N GLU A 227 5.97 17.33 -18.91
CA GLU A 227 6.75 18.36 -19.60
C GLU A 227 6.09 18.87 -20.88
N THR A 228 5.47 17.96 -21.65
CA THR A 228 4.72 18.31 -22.86
C THR A 228 3.31 18.82 -22.59
N LYS A 229 2.92 18.94 -21.31
CA LYS A 229 1.58 19.39 -20.86
C LYS A 229 0.45 18.61 -21.52
N THR A 230 0.61 17.29 -21.62
CA THR A 230 -0.43 16.39 -22.13
C THR A 230 -1.71 16.58 -21.31
N SER A 231 -2.86 16.67 -22.00
CA SER A 231 -4.16 16.76 -21.34
C SER A 231 -4.41 15.52 -20.47
N PRO A 232 -5.00 15.64 -19.27
CA PRO A 232 -5.42 14.49 -18.48
C PRO A 232 -6.25 13.45 -19.24
N TYR A 233 -7.12 13.91 -20.16
CA TYR A 233 -7.96 13.02 -20.96
C TYR A 233 -7.18 12.23 -22.02
N ASP A 234 -6.06 12.77 -22.53
CA ASP A 234 -5.16 12.05 -23.44
C ASP A 234 -4.18 11.16 -22.65
N TRP A 235 -3.94 11.51 -21.39
CA TRP A 235 -3.07 10.76 -20.50
C TRP A 235 -3.74 9.49 -19.96
N THR A 236 -4.99 9.59 -19.50
CA THR A 236 -5.68 8.47 -18.84
C THR A 236 -6.00 7.32 -19.79
N ASN A 237 -5.95 6.10 -19.27
CA ASN A 237 -6.47 4.89 -19.92
C ASN A 237 -7.74 4.36 -19.21
N LEU A 238 -8.33 5.16 -18.33
CA LEU A 238 -9.55 4.84 -17.61
C LEU A 238 -10.76 5.37 -18.38
N SER A 239 -11.92 4.74 -18.17
CA SER A 239 -13.19 5.22 -18.73
C SER A 239 -14.04 5.87 -17.64
N PRO A 240 -14.82 6.92 -17.95
CA PRO A 240 -15.64 7.64 -16.97
C PRO A 240 -16.74 6.80 -16.29
N ASN A 241 -16.96 5.54 -16.70
CA ASN A 241 -18.06 4.68 -16.25
C ASN A 241 -17.65 3.27 -15.79
N SER A 242 -16.40 3.03 -15.35
CA SER A 242 -16.00 1.69 -14.85
C SER A 242 -16.72 1.25 -13.56
N SER A 243 -17.52 2.12 -12.92
CA SER A 243 -18.25 1.83 -11.68
C SER A 243 -19.57 1.05 -11.87
N SER A 244 -19.72 0.21 -12.91
CA SER A 244 -20.82 -0.76 -12.97
C SER A 244 -20.53 -1.97 -13.85
N CYS A 245 -20.74 -3.17 -13.28
CA CYS A 245 -21.02 -4.42 -13.98
C CYS A 245 -19.82 -5.21 -14.56
N TRP A 246 -19.10 -5.92 -13.69
CA TRP A 246 -18.49 -7.20 -14.10
C TRP A 246 -19.59 -8.28 -14.02
N THR A 247 -20.51 -8.31 -14.97
CA THR A 247 -21.30 -9.53 -15.22
C THR A 247 -20.47 -10.43 -16.12
N THR A 248 -20.12 -11.59 -15.56
CA THR A 248 -19.64 -12.75 -16.30
C THR A 248 -20.49 -12.95 -17.55
N SER A 249 -19.87 -12.90 -18.72
CA SER A 249 -20.53 -13.28 -19.97
C SER A 249 -20.83 -14.78 -19.92
N TRP A 250 -22.04 -15.11 -19.49
CA TRP A 250 -22.67 -16.39 -19.79
C TRP A 250 -23.74 -16.14 -20.84
N SER A 251 -23.44 -16.60 -22.05
CA SER A 251 -24.39 -16.75 -23.14
C SER A 251 -25.43 -17.80 -22.77
N SER A 252 -26.69 -17.39 -22.63
CA SER A 252 -27.82 -18.27 -22.89
C SER A 252 -29.05 -17.46 -23.28
N SER A 253 -29.62 -17.88 -24.39
CA SER A 253 -30.64 -17.24 -25.20
C SER A 253 -32.06 -17.32 -24.62
N SER A 254 -32.90 -16.35 -25.01
CA SER A 254 -34.39 -16.34 -25.01
C SER A 254 -35.04 -16.19 -23.62
N ARG A 255 -36.13 -15.42 -23.40
CA ARG A 255 -37.34 -15.10 -24.19
C ARG A 255 -38.01 -13.87 -23.57
N SER A 256 -38.85 -13.20 -24.37
CA SER A 256 -39.68 -12.03 -24.04
C SER A 256 -40.82 -12.29 -23.04
N ASN A 257 -41.17 -11.29 -22.21
CA ASN A 257 -42.52 -10.66 -22.19
C ASN A 257 -42.72 -9.61 -21.06
N SER A 258 -43.42 -8.54 -21.48
CA SER A 258 -44.45 -7.71 -20.80
C SER A 258 -44.17 -6.84 -19.56
N GLU A 259 -44.73 -5.64 -19.67
CA GLU A 259 -44.89 -4.48 -18.78
C GLU A 259 -45.51 -4.76 -17.41
N THR A 260 -45.17 -3.95 -16.39
CA THR A 260 -46.12 -3.17 -15.54
C THR A 260 -45.39 -2.32 -14.48
N GLU A 261 -46.05 -1.23 -14.06
CA GLU A 261 -45.58 -0.11 -13.25
C GLU A 261 -45.42 -0.33 -11.73
N SER A 262 -44.64 0.57 -11.14
CA SER A 262 -44.73 1.14 -9.77
C SER A 262 -44.14 0.37 -8.58
N SER A 263 -43.14 0.98 -7.94
CA SER A 263 -43.15 1.46 -6.54
C SER A 263 -41.71 1.64 -6.02
N ASN A 264 -41.41 2.84 -5.52
CA ASN A 264 -40.20 3.11 -4.72
C ASN A 264 -40.29 2.38 -3.37
N PRO A 265 -39.19 1.84 -2.83
CA PRO A 265 -39.06 1.68 -1.39
C PRO A 265 -37.95 2.55 -0.82
N ALA A 266 -38.31 3.16 0.30
CA ALA A 266 -37.50 4.00 1.16
C ALA A 266 -36.28 3.26 1.75
N THR A 267 -35.18 4.01 1.83
CA THR A 267 -34.10 4.00 2.84
C THR A 267 -33.99 2.79 3.78
N ASN A 268 -33.01 1.93 3.51
CA ASN A 268 -32.58 0.81 4.37
C ASN A 268 -31.41 1.20 5.31
N ASP A 269 -31.47 2.40 5.91
CA ASP A 269 -30.35 3.01 6.64
C ASP A 269 -30.19 2.47 8.09
N GLY A 270 -31.24 1.86 8.65
CA GLY A 270 -31.24 1.33 10.02
C GLY A 270 -30.44 0.04 10.24
N ASN A 271 -30.35 -0.82 9.22
CA ASN A 271 -29.65 -2.10 9.31
C ASN A 271 -28.14 -1.97 9.10
N ALA A 272 -27.71 -1.03 8.24
CA ALA A 272 -26.31 -0.70 8.03
C ALA A 272 -25.67 -0.09 9.29
N GLY A 273 -26.40 0.76 10.02
CA GLY A 273 -25.95 1.33 11.30
C GLY A 273 -25.76 0.29 12.40
N LYS A 274 -26.67 -0.68 12.53
CA LYS A 274 -26.55 -1.78 13.51
C LYS A 274 -25.40 -2.73 13.17
N LEU A 275 -25.23 -3.06 11.89
CA LEU A 275 -24.09 -3.88 11.42
C LEU A 275 -22.75 -3.20 11.71
N ARG A 276 -22.68 -1.87 11.53
CA ARG A 276 -21.50 -1.06 11.86
C ARG A 276 -21.17 -1.07 13.35
N LEU A 277 -22.17 -0.97 14.23
CA LEU A 277 -21.97 -1.03 15.68
C LEU A 277 -21.48 -2.42 16.13
N ILE A 278 -22.06 -3.49 15.56
CA ILE A 278 -21.67 -4.87 15.84
C ILE A 278 -20.23 -5.11 15.39
N MET A 279 -19.86 -4.66 14.19
CA MET A 279 -18.48 -4.78 13.68
C MET A 279 -17.48 -4.01 14.55
N LEU A 280 -17.81 -2.80 15.00
CA LEU A 280 -16.95 -2.03 15.91
C LEU A 280 -16.79 -2.71 17.28
N TYR A 281 -17.85 -3.34 17.78
CA TYR A 281 -17.82 -4.08 19.05
C TYR A 281 -16.97 -5.36 18.97
N VAL A 282 -17.16 -6.15 17.90
CA VAL A 282 -16.33 -7.34 17.62
C VAL A 282 -14.87 -6.95 17.38
N PHE A 283 -14.63 -5.82 16.70
CA PHE A 283 -13.29 -5.27 16.49
C PHE A 283 -12.62 -4.81 17.79
N GLY A 284 -13.37 -4.16 18.68
CA GLY A 284 -12.89 -3.80 20.02
C GLY A 284 -12.46 -5.02 20.84
N LEU A 285 -13.26 -6.09 20.79
CA LEU A 285 -12.92 -7.36 21.46
C LEU A 285 -11.66 -8.01 20.86
N PHE A 286 -11.47 -7.96 19.54
CA PHE A 286 -10.26 -8.47 18.89
C PHE A 286 -9.00 -7.67 19.26
N VAL A 287 -9.08 -6.34 19.29
CA VAL A 287 -7.96 -5.48 19.69
C VAL A 287 -7.58 -5.71 21.15
N VAL A 288 -8.56 -5.84 22.05
CA VAL A 288 -8.33 -6.14 23.46
C VAL A 288 -7.74 -7.54 23.62
N ALA A 289 -8.28 -8.56 22.93
CA ALA A 289 -7.74 -9.92 22.96
C ALA A 289 -6.31 -9.98 22.42
N PHE A 290 -6.01 -9.25 21.35
CA PHE A 290 -4.67 -9.15 20.78
C PHE A 290 -3.67 -8.46 21.72
N GLU A 291 -4.07 -7.36 22.38
CA GLU A 291 -3.28 -6.71 23.44
C GLU A 291 -3.03 -7.66 24.63
N TYR A 292 -4.03 -8.42 25.05
CA TYR A 292 -3.89 -9.39 26.14
C TYR A 292 -2.98 -10.56 25.77
N ILE A 293 -3.09 -11.09 24.55
CA ILE A 293 -2.19 -12.14 24.05
C ILE A 293 -0.75 -11.60 23.96
N LYS A 294 -0.56 -10.37 23.46
CA LYS A 294 0.75 -9.71 23.40
C LYS A 294 1.36 -9.54 24.81
N ARG A 295 0.57 -9.08 25.79
CA ARG A 295 1.03 -8.92 27.19
C ARG A 295 1.29 -10.25 27.89
N GLY A 296 0.48 -11.28 27.61
CA GLY A 296 0.66 -12.64 28.13
C GLY A 296 1.94 -13.29 27.61
N LEU A 297 2.23 -13.14 26.32
CA LEU A 297 3.47 -13.63 25.70
C LEU A 297 4.72 -12.92 26.23
N ILE A 298 4.63 -11.63 26.60
CA ILE A 298 5.72 -10.90 27.24
C ILE A 298 5.99 -11.40 28.67
N ARG A 299 4.95 -11.81 29.42
CA ARG A 299 5.09 -12.37 30.77
C ARG A 299 5.59 -13.82 30.82
N LEU A 300 5.55 -14.53 29.71
CA LEU A 300 6.00 -15.93 29.60
C LEU A 300 7.47 -16.08 29.22
N ASN A 301 8.22 -14.99 29.03
CA ASN A 301 9.68 -15.07 28.97
C ASN A 301 10.23 -15.34 30.38
N PRO A 302 10.83 -16.52 30.65
CA PRO A 302 11.41 -16.77 31.95
C PRO A 302 12.57 -15.80 32.21
N ILE A 303 12.56 -15.18 33.37
CA ILE A 303 13.71 -14.46 33.93
C ILE A 303 14.85 -15.48 34.00
N ARG A 304 15.88 -15.33 33.15
CA ARG A 304 17.14 -16.05 33.33
C ARG A 304 17.80 -15.54 34.60
N VAL A 305 17.66 -16.30 35.68
CA VAL A 305 18.50 -16.14 36.87
C VAL A 305 19.85 -16.76 36.52
N GLY A 306 20.88 -15.93 36.39
CA GLY A 306 22.25 -16.39 36.21
C GLY A 306 22.81 -17.02 37.49
N PRO A 307 23.79 -17.93 37.39
CA PRO A 307 24.43 -18.51 38.57
C PRO A 307 25.50 -17.55 39.08
N THR A 308 25.35 -17.07 40.32
CA THR A 308 26.46 -16.44 41.06
C THR A 308 26.33 -16.77 42.55
N LEU A 309 27.35 -17.50 43.03
CA LEU A 309 28.07 -17.39 44.33
C LEU A 309 27.16 -17.42 45.58
N THR A 310 27.14 -18.45 46.43
CA THR A 310 28.19 -19.26 47.08
C THR A 310 27.58 -20.56 47.61
#